data_AF-A0A382MNP5-F1
#
_entry.id   AF-A0A382MNP5-F1
#
_cell.length_a   1.000
_cell.length_b   1.000
_cell.length_c   1.000
_cell.angle_alpha   90.00
_cell.angle_beta   90.00
_cell.angle_gamma   90.00
#
_symmetry.space_group_name_H-M   'P 1'
#
loop_
_entity.id
_entity.type
_entity.pdbx_description
1 polymer ?
#
loop_
_entity_poly.entity_id
_entity_poly.type
_entity_poly.pdbx_seq_one_letter_code
_entity_poly.pdbx_strand_id
1 'polypeptide(L)' 'KWMANRVVEEYSMSPDFDNRWRTGGSLDEIIAESKLDPESIWEGINRFANERKQRLASIQASIPE' A
#
# COMPACT_ATOMS: atom_id res chain seq x y z
N LYS A 1 13.49 7.90 9.86
CA LYS A 1 12.70 6.96 9.01
C LYS A 1 11.64 7.81 8.29
N TRP A 2 11.44 7.67 6.99
CA TRP A 2 10.58 8.61 6.23
C TRP A 2 9.07 8.39 6.47
N MET A 3 8.67 7.18 6.89
CA MET A 3 7.30 6.84 7.25
C MET A 3 7.05 7.03 8.76
N ALA A 4 5.87 7.53 9.11
CA ALA A 4 5.48 7.83 10.48
C ALA A 4 5.36 6.59 11.37
N ASN A 5 4.87 5.48 10.84
CA ASN A 5 4.79 4.19 11.55
C ASN A 5 4.67 3.02 10.55
N ARG A 6 4.79 1.79 11.05
CA ARG A 6 4.73 0.57 10.23
C ARG A 6 3.36 0.32 9.62
N VAL A 7 2.29 0.81 10.25
CA VAL A 7 0.94 0.72 9.70
C VAL A 7 0.83 1.56 8.42
N VAL A 8 1.46 2.73 8.33
CA VAL A 8 1.47 3.53 7.09
C VAL A 8 2.10 2.74 5.93
N GLU A 9 3.18 2.01 6.19
CA GLU A 9 3.86 1.17 5.20
C GLU A 9 2.93 0.11 4.61
N GLU A 10 2.16 -0.58 5.46
CA GLU A 10 1.27 -1.69 5.07
C GLU A 10 0.10 -1.29 4.17
N TYR A 11 -0.30 -0.01 4.19
CA TYR A 11 -1.40 0.52 3.39
C TYR A 11 -0.95 1.49 2.29
N SER A 12 0.35 1.76 2.18
CA SER A 12 0.89 2.59 1.10
C SER A 12 1.01 1.76 -0.18
N MET A 13 0.55 2.32 -1.29
CA MET A 13 0.75 1.73 -2.61
C MET A 13 1.97 2.39 -3.26
N SER A 14 2.88 1.56 -3.77
CA SER A 14 4.15 2.01 -4.35
C SER A 14 4.55 1.04 -5.45
N PRO A 15 5.19 1.51 -6.54
CA PRO A 15 5.71 0.63 -7.59
C PRO A 15 6.89 -0.24 -7.11
N ASP A 16 7.32 -0.15 -5.85
CA ASP A 16 8.37 -0.98 -5.24
C ASP A 16 7.83 -1.93 -4.15
N PHE A 17 6.52 -2.21 -4.14
CA PHE A 17 5.86 -2.99 -3.08
C PHE A 17 6.43 -4.40 -2.88
N ASP A 18 7.09 -4.98 -3.88
CA ASP A 18 7.68 -6.32 -3.87
C ASP A 18 9.22 -6.30 -3.95
N ASN A 19 9.85 -5.12 -3.85
CA ASN A 19 11.30 -4.93 -3.92
C ASN A 19 11.93 -5.52 -5.20
N ARG A 20 11.28 -5.28 -6.35
CA ARG A 20 11.72 -5.75 -7.67
C ARG A 20 11.59 -4.64 -8.70
N TRP A 21 12.52 -4.64 -9.65
CA TRP A 21 12.40 -3.82 -10.86
C TRP A 21 11.20 -4.28 -11.69
N ARG A 22 10.39 -3.33 -12.14
CA ARG A 22 9.33 -3.59 -13.11
C ARG A 22 9.94 -3.98 -14.45
N THR A 23 9.24 -4.81 -15.20
CA THR A 23 9.69 -5.16 -16.54
C THR A 23 9.56 -3.97 -17.47
N GLY A 24 10.24 -4.04 -18.62
CA GLY A 24 10.02 -3.08 -19.71
C GLY A 24 8.81 -3.51 -20.54
N GLY A 25 8.09 -2.54 -21.09
CA GLY A 25 6.91 -2.80 -21.89
C GLY A 25 6.14 -1.53 -22.20
N SER A 26 4.86 -1.67 -22.51
CA SER A 26 3.94 -0.56 -22.59
C SER A 26 3.70 0.08 -21.22
N LEU A 27 3.22 1.33 -21.23
CA LEU A 27 2.84 2.03 -20.00
C LEU A 27 1.79 1.23 -19.20
N ASP A 28 0.80 0.65 -19.88
CA ASP A 28 -0.28 -0.09 -19.24
C ASP A 28 0.23 -1.34 -18.53
N GLU A 29 1.16 -2.08 -19.16
CA GLU A 29 1.82 -3.24 -18.55
C GLU A 29 2.62 -2.82 -17.30
N ILE A 30 3.42 -1.75 -17.39
CA ILE A 30 4.24 -1.27 -16.27
C ILE A 30 3.36 -0.79 -15.11
N ILE A 31 2.25 -0.11 -15.39
CA ILE A 31 1.30 0.36 -14.37
C ILE A 31 0.63 -0.81 -13.67
N ALA A 32 0.18 -1.81 -14.43
CA ALA A 32 -0.45 -3.02 -13.89
C ALA A 32 0.55 -3.84 -13.05
N GLU A 33 1.78 -4.01 -13.52
CA GLU A 33 2.85 -4.65 -12.74
C GLU A 33 3.15 -3.91 -11.44
N SER A 34 3.08 -2.57 -11.47
CA SER A 34 3.31 -1.71 -10.32
C SER A 34 2.14 -1.70 -9.32
N LYS A 35 1.02 -2.37 -9.64
CA LYS A 35 -0.22 -2.34 -8.86
C LYS A 35 -0.77 -0.92 -8.68
N LEU A 36 -0.60 -0.07 -9.69
CA LEU A 36 -1.09 1.31 -9.71
C LEU A 36 -2.12 1.54 -10.82
N ASP A 37 -2.62 0.46 -11.43
CA ASP A 37 -3.75 0.51 -12.34
C ASP A 37 -5.08 0.76 -11.57
N PRO A 38 -6.15 1.14 -12.26
CA PRO A 38 -7.43 1.45 -11.61
C PRO A 38 -8.01 0.33 -10.75
N GLU A 39 -7.84 -0.94 -11.14
CA GLU A 39 -8.34 -2.10 -10.39
C GLU A 39 -7.55 -2.26 -9.10
N SER A 40 -6.21 -2.25 -9.18
CA SER A 40 -5.34 -2.33 -8.00
C SER A 40 -5.58 -1.17 -7.02
N ILE A 41 -5.75 0.06 -7.52
CA ILE A 41 -6.05 1.23 -6.65
C ILE A 41 -7.40 1.06 -5.97
N TRP A 42 -8.41 0.57 -6.69
CA TRP A 42 -9.73 0.31 -6.13
C TRP A 42 -9.69 -0.74 -5.02
N GLU A 43 -8.95 -1.83 -5.23
CA GLU A 43 -8.69 -2.84 -4.20
C GLU A 43 -8.00 -2.25 -2.97
N GLY A 44 -6.96 -1.41 -3.18
CA GLY A 44 -6.24 -0.73 -2.11
C GLY A 44 -7.14 0.18 -1.27
N ILE A 45 -8.00 0.98 -1.92
CA ILE A 45 -8.99 1.85 -1.25
C ILE A 45 -9.97 1.01 -0.44
N ASN A 46 -10.52 -0.06 -1.02
CA ASN A 46 -11.46 -0.94 -0.33
C ASN A 46 -10.83 -1.61 0.89
N ARG A 47 -9.60 -2.12 0.75
CA ARG A 47 -8.84 -2.69 1.86
C ARG A 47 -8.67 -1.66 2.98
N PHE A 48 -8.21 -0.45 2.66
CA PHE A 48 -8.01 0.62 3.64
C PHE A 48 -9.29 1.02 4.37
N ALA A 49 -10.41 1.08 3.64
CA ALA A 49 -11.73 1.43 4.18
C ALA A 49 -12.28 0.31 5.07
N ASN A 50 -12.23 -0.94 4.61
CA ASN A 50 -12.80 -2.09 5.31
C ASN A 50 -12.01 -2.47 6.57
N GLU A 51 -10.67 -2.36 6.53
CA GLU A 51 -9.80 -2.70 7.67
C GLU A 51 -9.67 -1.58 8.70
N ARG A 52 -10.43 -0.48 8.57
CA ARG A 52 -10.31 0.72 9.41
C ARG A 52 -10.27 0.42 10.92
N LYS A 53 -11.14 -0.48 11.42
CA LYS A 53 -11.19 -0.81 12.86
C LYS A 53 -9.89 -1.47 13.32
N GLN A 54 -9.42 -2.48 12.58
CA GLN A 54 -8.17 -3.19 12.88
C GLN A 54 -6.98 -2.24 12.80
N ARG A 55 -6.89 -1.44 11.73
CA ARG A 55 -5.82 -0.47 11.52
C ARG A 55 -5.68 0.52 12.67
N LEU A 56 -6.79 1.08 13.16
CA LEU A 56 -6.75 2.00 14.30
C LEU A 56 -6.36 1.33 15.60
N ALA A 57 -6.81 0.09 15.84
CA ALA A 57 -6.41 -0.67 17.02
C ALA A 57 -4.89 -0.93 17.01
N SER A 58 -4.31 -1.29 15.87
CA SER A 58 -2.87 -1.47 15.71
C SER A 58 -2.08 -0.17 15.94
N ILE A 59 -2.58 0.97 15.44
CA ILE A 59 -1.96 2.28 15.68
C ILE A 59 -1.99 2.60 17.18
N GLN A 60 -3.14 2.43 17.84
CA GLN A 60 -3.29 2.70 19.27
C GLN A 60 -2.34 1.84 20.11
N ALA A 61 -2.22 0.55 19.81
CA ALA A 61 -1.31 -0.36 20.50
C ALA A 61 0.19 -0.03 20.28
N SER A 62 0.53 0.75 19.25
CA SER A 62 1.91 1.14 18.95
C SER A 62 2.37 2.43 19.66
N ILE A 63 1.46 3.13 20.34
CA ILE A 63 1.77 4.36 21.09
C ILE A 63 2.33 3.96 22.47
N PRO A 64 3.55 4.37 22.83
CA PRO A 64 4.10 4.14 24.18
C PRO A 64 3.29 4.87 25.26
N GLU A 65 3.31 4.35 26.50
CA GLU A 65 2.73 5.03 27.68
C GLU A 65 3.38 6.39 27.97
#